data_AF-A0A5B7C299-F1
#
_entry.id   AF-A0A5B7C299-F1
#
_cell.length_a   1.000
_cell.length_b   1.000
_cell.length_c   1.000
_cell.angle_alpha   90.00
_cell.angle_beta   90.00
_cell.angle_gamma   90.00
#
_symmetry.space_group_name_H-M   'P 1'
#
loop_
_entity.id
_entity.type
_entity.pdbx_description
1 polymer ?
#
loop_
_entity_poly.entity_id
_entity_poly.type
_entity_poly.pdbx_seq_one_letter_code
_entity_poly.pdbx_strand_id
1 'polypeptide(L)'
;PMIDVHLRYSGSDLHGVAAKVVDMPHHYVEIHPDIRKQFWDSQHWPKHMLVRYTWEEQSEVDVTSGFYVLFGSVLEQSQVLNEKGLILAFEARTIFRVSLVHLRTSRGLLLSFGLS
;
A
#
# COMPACT_ATOMS: atom_id res chain seq x y z
N PRO A 1 31.18 -1.22 -29.41
CA PRO A 1 30.80 -1.29 -27.98
C PRO A 1 29.75 -0.21 -27.70
N MET A 2 28.75 -0.53 -26.91
CA MET A 2 27.66 0.39 -26.56
C MET A 2 27.69 0.65 -25.06
N ILE A 3 27.40 1.88 -24.64
CA ILE A 3 27.20 2.20 -23.22
C ILE A 3 25.70 2.23 -22.96
N ASP A 4 25.23 1.43 -22.02
CA ASP A 4 23.85 1.39 -21.57
C ASP A 4 23.76 2.04 -20.20
N VAL A 5 23.01 3.13 -20.12
CA VAL A 5 22.85 3.94 -18.91
C VAL A 5 21.42 3.78 -18.42
N HIS A 6 21.26 3.09 -17.29
CA HIS A 6 19.99 2.96 -16.58
C HIS A 6 19.91 4.06 -15.54
N LEU A 7 18.92 4.95 -15.70
CA LEU A 7 18.57 5.98 -14.75
C LEU A 7 17.32 5.54 -14.00
N ARG A 8 17.47 5.29 -12.69
CA ARG A 8 16.35 4.98 -11.80
C ARG A 8 15.91 6.27 -11.10
N TYR A 9 14.65 6.64 -11.24
CA TYR A 9 14.07 7.82 -10.60
C TYR A 9 12.78 7.47 -9.86
N SER A 10 12.46 8.24 -8.81
CA SER A 10 11.18 8.20 -8.12
C SER A 10 10.75 9.63 -7.82
N GLY A 11 9.61 10.05 -8.34
CA GLY A 11 9.17 11.44 -8.24
C GLY A 11 10.18 12.42 -8.85
N SER A 12 10.67 13.37 -8.05
CA SER A 12 11.71 14.35 -8.44
C SER A 12 13.14 13.86 -8.21
N ASP A 13 13.33 12.73 -7.54
CA ASP A 13 14.62 12.33 -7.00
C ASP A 13 15.24 11.22 -7.87
N LEU A 14 16.54 11.35 -8.14
CA LEU A 14 17.32 10.36 -8.87
C LEU A 14 17.88 9.33 -7.88
N HIS A 15 17.42 8.09 -7.97
CA HIS A 15 17.77 7.01 -7.04
C HIS A 15 19.11 6.36 -7.35
N GLY A 16 19.49 6.33 -8.63
CA GLY A 16 20.77 5.78 -9.03
C GLY A 16 20.98 5.79 -10.53
N VAL A 17 22.26 5.84 -10.89
CA VAL A 17 22.73 5.73 -12.28
C VAL A 17 23.61 4.50 -12.37
N ALA A 18 23.24 3.56 -13.23
CA ALA A 18 24.06 2.41 -13.56
C ALA A 18 24.45 2.49 -15.04
N ALA A 19 25.75 2.58 -15.31
CA ALA A 19 26.28 2.53 -16.67
C ALA A 19 27.01 1.20 -16.90
N LYS A 20 26.66 0.49 -17.96
CA LYS A 20 27.29 -0.77 -18.36
C LYS A 20 27.78 -0.69 -19.79
N VAL A 21 29.00 -1.17 -20.03
CA VAL A 21 29.46 -1.41 -21.40
C VAL A 21 28.90 -2.75 -21.86
N VAL A 22 28.12 -2.71 -22.94
CA VAL A 22 27.50 -3.87 -23.57
C VAL A 22 27.99 -4.00 -25.00
N ASP A 23 28.06 -5.24 -25.47
CA ASP A 23 28.31 -5.51 -26.87
C ASP A 23 27.14 -5.00 -27.72
N MET A 24 27.47 -4.51 -28.92
CA MET A 24 26.48 -3.96 -29.84
C MET A 24 25.53 -5.09 -30.27
N PRO A 25 24.21 -4.98 -30.03
CA PRO A 25 23.25 -5.99 -30.47
C PRO A 25 23.28 -6.14 -31.99
N HIS A 26 23.29 -7.37 -32.49
CA HIS A 26 23.39 -7.66 -33.94
C HIS A 26 22.27 -7.00 -34.76
N HIS A 27 21.05 -6.96 -34.21
CA HIS A 27 19.90 -6.33 -34.86
C HIS A 27 20.09 -4.84 -35.19
N TYR A 28 20.80 -4.09 -34.32
CA TYR A 28 21.06 -2.66 -34.57
C TYR A 28 22.06 -2.44 -35.71
N VAL A 29 22.99 -3.37 -35.88
CA VAL A 29 23.99 -3.34 -36.96
C VAL A 29 23.35 -3.67 -38.32
N GLU A 30 22.31 -4.51 -38.32
CA GLU A 30 21.57 -4.89 -39.53
C GLU A 30 20.69 -3.76 -40.06
N ILE A 31 20.04 -3.01 -39.17
CA ILE A 31 19.16 -1.90 -39.56
C ILE A 31 19.97 -0.67 -40.01
N HIS A 32 21.15 -0.44 -39.42
CA HIS A 32 21.97 0.73 -39.69
C HIS A 32 23.40 0.33 -40.11
N PRO A 33 23.60 -0.07 -41.38
CA PRO A 33 24.91 -0.52 -41.87
C PRO A 33 26.00 0.57 -41.78
N ASP A 34 25.61 1.84 -41.74
CA ASP A 34 26.53 2.99 -41.64
C ASP A 34 27.21 3.09 -40.28
N ILE A 35 26.54 2.66 -39.21
CA ILE A 35 27.11 2.59 -37.85
C ILE A 35 28.32 1.65 -37.86
N ARG A 36 28.27 0.56 -38.64
CA ARG A 36 29.39 -0.37 -38.73
C ARG A 36 30.65 0.28 -39.30
N LYS A 37 30.49 1.09 -40.35
CA LYS A 37 31.60 1.84 -40.97
C LYS A 37 32.15 2.88 -40.00
N GLN A 38 31.30 3.66 -39.33
CA GLN A 38 31.76 4.72 -38.44
C GLN A 38 32.42 4.23 -37.14
N PHE A 39 32.07 3.01 -36.67
CA PHE A 39 32.60 2.47 -35.41
C PHE A 39 33.81 1.54 -35.57
N TRP A 40 33.85 0.74 -36.65
CA TRP A 40 34.89 -0.28 -36.86
C TRP A 40 35.93 0.09 -37.91
N ASP A 41 35.74 1.19 -38.66
CA ASP A 41 36.77 1.68 -39.55
C ASP A 41 37.91 2.35 -38.75
N SER A 42 39.13 1.85 -38.94
CA SER A 42 40.32 2.33 -38.24
C SER A 42 40.86 3.64 -38.81
N GLN A 43 40.38 4.09 -39.98
CA GLN A 43 40.86 5.31 -40.63
C GLN A 43 40.15 6.59 -40.17
N HIS A 44 39.01 6.50 -39.48
CA HIS A 44 38.20 7.66 -39.13
C HIS A 44 38.26 7.95 -37.61
N TRP A 45 38.87 9.09 -37.27
CA TRP A 45 38.84 9.70 -35.94
C TRP A 45 38.09 11.03 -36.04
N PRO A 46 37.24 11.42 -35.07
CA PRO A 46 36.94 10.75 -33.80
C PRO A 46 35.96 9.58 -33.93
N LYS A 47 36.17 8.55 -33.10
CA LYS A 47 35.27 7.40 -33.01
C LYS A 47 33.96 7.82 -32.34
N HIS A 48 32.85 7.72 -33.06
CA HIS A 48 31.52 7.92 -32.49
C HIS A 48 31.21 6.78 -31.53
N MET A 49 30.75 7.08 -30.30
CA MET A 49 30.32 6.08 -29.33
C MET A 49 28.80 6.09 -29.20
N LEU A 50 28.18 4.91 -29.23
CA LEU A 50 26.73 4.79 -29.10
C LEU A 50 26.38 4.64 -27.62
N VAL A 51 25.56 5.56 -27.13
CA VAL A 51 25.08 5.58 -25.75
C VAL A 51 23.57 5.43 -25.78
N ARG A 52 23.05 4.44 -25.06
CA ARG A 52 21.63 4.23 -24.85
C ARG A 52 21.27 4.69 -23.44
N TYR A 53 20.24 5.52 -23.35
CA TYR A 53 19.66 5.95 -22.10
C TYR A 53 18.33 5.23 -21.89
N THR A 54 18.22 4.53 -20.77
CA THR A 54 16.99 3.86 -20.36
C THR A 54 16.52 4.50 -19.05
N TRP A 55 15.29 5.01 -19.08
CA TRP A 55 14.64 5.63 -17.93
C TRP A 55 13.72 4.61 -17.28
N GLU A 56 13.97 4.29 -16.01
CA GLU A 56 13.16 3.38 -15.21
C GLU A 56 12.53 4.14 -14.05
N GLU A 57 11.22 4.33 -14.13
CA GLU A 57 10.42 4.88 -13.03
C GLU A 57 10.20 3.81 -11.97
N GLN A 58 10.68 4.05 -10.76
CA GLN A 58 10.34 3.23 -9.61
C GLN A 58 9.52 4.05 -8.65
N SER A 59 8.20 3.92 -8.72
CA SER A 59 7.30 4.48 -7.71
C SER A 59 7.39 3.63 -6.46
N GLU A 60 8.11 4.10 -5.45
CA GLU A 60 8.09 3.50 -4.12
C GLU A 60 6.74 3.85 -3.48
N VAL A 61 5.70 3.11 -3.85
CA VAL A 61 4.43 3.16 -3.15
C VAL A 61 4.66 2.40 -1.85
N ASP A 62 4.67 3.11 -0.73
CA ASP A 62 4.75 2.50 0.60
C ASP A 62 3.41 1.80 0.91
N VAL A 63 3.25 0.64 0.27
CA VAL A 63 2.08 -0.23 0.44
C VAL A 63 2.01 -0.73 1.88
N THR A 64 3.17 -0.88 2.52
CA THR A 64 3.32 -1.41 3.87
C THR A 64 2.71 -0.46 4.90
N SER A 65 3.06 0.83 4.88
CA SER A 65 2.42 1.81 5.77
C SER A 65 0.94 1.97 5.47
N GLY A 66 0.55 1.93 4.19
CA GLY A 66 -0.86 1.91 3.78
C GLY A 66 -1.64 0.75 4.42
N PHE A 67 -1.07 -0.45 4.43
CA PHE A 67 -1.67 -1.60 5.11
C PHE A 67 -1.73 -1.42 6.63
N TYR A 68 -0.68 -0.90 7.27
CA TYR A 68 -0.70 -0.65 8.72
C TYR A 68 -1.82 0.33 9.14
N VAL A 69 -2.05 1.38 8.37
CA VAL A 69 -3.14 2.35 8.65
C VAL A 69 -4.52 1.70 8.47
N LEU A 70 -4.73 0.93 7.41
CA LEU A 70 -6.01 0.27 7.14
C LEU A 70 -6.32 -0.81 8.18
N PHE A 71 -5.37 -1.69 8.49
CA PHE A 71 -5.61 -2.76 9.47
C PHE A 71 -5.61 -2.24 10.92
N GLY A 72 -4.82 -1.21 11.23
CA GLY A 72 -4.83 -0.56 12.55
C GLY A 72 -6.18 0.09 12.86
N SER A 73 -6.75 0.84 11.91
CA SER A 73 -8.05 1.51 12.09
C SER A 73 -9.22 0.53 12.28
N VAL A 74 -9.20 -0.63 11.61
CA VAL A 74 -10.19 -1.70 11.79
C VAL A 74 -10.12 -2.31 13.20
N LEU A 75 -8.91 -2.51 13.73
CA LEU A 75 -8.73 -3.03 15.10
C LEU A 75 -9.25 -2.04 16.14
N GLU A 76 -8.94 -0.75 15.98
CA GLU A 76 -9.45 0.30 16.87
C GLU A 76 -10.98 0.40 16.86
N GLN A 77 -11.61 0.36 15.67
CA GLN A 77 -13.06 0.35 15.56
C GLN A 77 -13.70 -0.90 16.19
N SER A 78 -13.05 -2.06 16.10
CA SER A 78 -13.55 -3.30 16.69
C SER A 78 -13.59 -3.25 18.23
N GLN A 79 -12.60 -2.61 18.85
CA GLN A 79 -12.54 -2.46 20.31
C GLN A 79 -13.61 -1.49 20.81
N VAL A 80 -13.78 -0.35 20.15
CA VAL A 80 -14.80 0.65 20.49
C VAL A 80 -16.22 0.06 20.38
N LEU A 81 -16.48 -0.76 19.36
CA LEU A 81 -17.78 -1.44 19.21
C LEU A 81 -18.01 -2.50 20.30
N ASN A 82 -16.97 -3.23 20.71
CA ASN A 82 -17.07 -4.21 21.78
C ASN A 82 -17.36 -3.56 23.14
N GLU A 83 -16.63 -2.49 23.48
CA GLU A 83 -16.86 -1.74 24.72
C GLU A 83 -18.25 -1.11 24.78
N LYS A 84 -18.67 -0.44 23.70
CA LYS A 84 -20.02 0.14 23.61
C LYS A 84 -21.11 -0.93 23.64
N GLY A 85 -20.90 -2.08 23.00
CA GLY A 85 -21.82 -3.21 23.05
C GLY A 85 -21.99 -3.78 24.47
N LEU A 86 -20.89 -3.90 25.21
CA LEU A 86 -20.89 -4.35 26.61
C LEU A 86 -21.66 -3.37 27.52
N ILE A 87 -21.44 -2.07 27.34
CA ILE A 87 -22.13 -1.02 28.11
C ILE A 87 -23.64 -1.06 27.83
N LEU A 88 -24.05 -1.14 26.56
CA LEU A 88 -25.46 -1.24 26.19
C LEU A 88 -26.12 -2.51 26.74
N ALA A 89 -25.42 -3.65 26.72
CA ALA A 89 -25.92 -4.90 27.29
C ALA A 89 -26.10 -4.81 28.83
N PHE A 90 -25.20 -4.10 29.51
CA PHE A 90 -25.29 -3.88 30.96
C PHE A 90 -26.46 -2.97 31.34
N GLU A 91 -26.65 -1.87 30.62
CA GLU A 91 -27.79 -0.95 30.79
C GLU A 91 -29.12 -1.67 30.57
N ALA A 92 -29.25 -2.41 29.46
CA ALA A 92 -30.45 -3.19 29.14
C ALA A 92 -30.77 -4.22 30.24
N ARG A 93 -29.75 -4.89 30.78
CA ARG A 93 -29.91 -5.87 31.88
C ARG A 93 -30.36 -5.19 33.18
N THR A 94 -29.88 -3.99 33.46
CA THR A 94 -30.25 -3.22 34.65
C THR A 94 -31.70 -2.75 34.56
N ILE A 95 -32.09 -2.17 33.42
CA ILE A 95 -33.47 -1.73 33.15
C ILE A 95 -34.47 -2.91 33.23
N PHE A 96 -34.11 -4.07 32.67
CA PHE A 96 -34.96 -5.26 32.74
C PHE A 96 -35.12 -5.77 34.18
N ARG A 97 -34.04 -5.77 34.97
CA ARG A 97 -34.09 -6.17 36.39
C ARG A 97 -34.96 -5.23 37.23
N VAL A 98 -34.81 -3.90 37.04
CA VAL A 98 -35.64 -2.90 37.74
C VAL A 98 -37.11 -3.07 37.36
N SER A 99 -37.41 -3.23 36.08
CA SER A 99 -38.77 -3.47 35.59
C SER A 99 -39.40 -4.75 36.15
N LEU A 100 -38.61 -5.83 36.23
CA LEU A 100 -39.07 -7.11 36.78
C LEU A 100 -39.36 -7.04 38.28
N VAL A 101 -38.51 -6.35 39.05
CA VAL A 101 -38.73 -6.11 40.48
C VAL A 101 -39.95 -5.24 40.71
N HIS A 102 -40.11 -4.17 39.93
CA HIS A 102 -41.30 -3.31 40.02
C HIS A 102 -42.60 -4.08 39.72
N LEU A 103 -42.61 -4.91 38.66
CA LEU A 103 -43.75 -5.75 38.32
C LEU A 103 -44.07 -6.80 39.40
N ARG A 104 -43.03 -7.38 40.03
CA ARG A 104 -43.19 -8.34 41.14
C ARG A 104 -43.75 -7.67 42.40
N THR A 105 -43.31 -6.46 42.71
CA THR A 105 -43.81 -5.66 43.85
C THR A 105 -45.26 -5.23 43.62
N SER A 106 -45.61 -4.75 42.43
CA SER A 106 -46.99 -4.37 42.10
C SER A 106 -47.96 -5.56 42.13
N ARG A 107 -47.52 -6.75 41.70
CA ARG A 107 -48.30 -8.00 41.84
C ARG A 107 -48.42 -8.48 43.29
N GLY A 108 -47.39 -8.30 44.12
CA GLY A 108 -47.43 -8.62 45.55
C GLY A 108 -48.35 -7.69 46.35
N LEU A 109 -48.36 -6.40 46.02
CA LEU A 109 -49.27 -5.40 46.60
C LEU A 109 -50.74 -5.71 46.26
N LEU A 110 -51.04 -6.03 44.99
CA LEU A 110 -52.39 -6.42 44.56
C LEU A 110 -52.92 -7.67 45.28
N LEU A 111 -52.05 -8.64 45.60
CA LEU A 111 -52.44 -9.83 46.37
C LEU A 111 -52.65 -9.52 47.87
N SER A 112 -51.95 -8.54 48.44
CA SER A 112 -52.15 -8.12 49.84
C SER A 112 -53.44 -7.32 50.07
N PHE A 113 -53.93 -6.61 49.05
CA PHE A 113 -55.19 -5.86 49.10
C PHE A 113 -56.43 -6.67 48.69
N GLY A 114 -56.27 -7.91 48.21
CA GLY A 114 -57.36 -8.80 47.79
C GLY A 114 -57.71 -9.92 48.78
N LEU A 115 -57.11 -9.91 49.98
CA LEU A 115 -57.27 -10.96 51.01
C LEU A 115 -57.68 -10.40 52.39
N SER A 116 -58.17 -9.16 52.46
CA SER A 116 -58.73 -8.59 53.70
C SER A 116 -60.24 -8.40 53.62
#